data_AF-A0A8J2LTM3-F1
#
_entry.id   AF-A0A8J2LTM3-F1
#
_cell.length_a   1.000
_cell.length_b   1.000
_cell.length_c   1.000
_cell.angle_alpha   90.00
_cell.angle_beta   90.00
_cell.angle_gamma   90.00
#
_symmetry.space_group_name_H-M   'P 1'
#
loop_
_entity.id
_entity.type
_entity.pdbx_description
1 polymer ?
#
loop_
_entity_poly.entity_id
_entity_poly.type
_entity_poly.pdbx_seq_one_letter_code
_entity_poly.pdbx_strand_id
1 'polypeptide(L)'
;MSEFDTEALGDLLPMYYQRLFPANLMYKWLSYGDDSYFARREFSFTLAGDIYIRFQSFNNLTEFENELKKKRPEKIDIGAVYTQKPKNRDSSGSFQPESKEFVLDIDLTDYDDVRTCCEGAKVCEKCWKFIAVAVDILDAALREDFGFSKLLWVFSGRRGVHCWVCDEVARELDTSGRAAVIEYLQVVRGGESKAKKIQLADKIHPSIRRALKVLDPAFESICKEDQSVFDNVKHLEMLPTDIRDKVQVQLRGDERWDNILHLINEKNEKRDKNKKAASLTLQEIQLQLCYPRLDVNVSKGLNHLLKAPFCIHPKTGQVCVPFEPKRVHEFKIAEVPTITKLIDEIGSFDKEHENQTNIKAWKKTSLASYIKLFEKFVKPQREEMVKTMEY
;
A
#
# COMPACT_ATOMS: atom_id res chain seq x y z
N MET A 1 -16.38 -11.49 11.11
CA MET A 1 -15.66 -12.47 10.26
C MET A 1 -15.34 -13.65 11.15
N SER A 2 -15.72 -14.87 10.77
CA SER A 2 -15.21 -16.07 11.43
C SER A 2 -13.68 -16.08 11.29
N GLU A 3 -12.98 -16.44 12.35
CA GLU A 3 -11.53 -16.55 12.32
C GLU A 3 -11.12 -17.61 11.29
N PHE A 4 -10.15 -17.29 10.43
CA PHE A 4 -9.68 -18.23 9.41
C PHE A 4 -8.89 -19.35 10.10
N ASP A 5 -9.24 -20.60 9.81
CA ASP A 5 -8.48 -21.75 10.28
C ASP A 5 -7.12 -21.80 9.56
N THR A 6 -6.07 -21.41 10.28
CA THR A 6 -4.72 -21.38 9.74
C THR A 6 -4.15 -22.77 9.45
N GLU A 7 -4.65 -23.82 10.12
CA GLU A 7 -4.19 -25.19 9.89
C GLU A 7 -4.68 -25.72 8.54
N ALA A 8 -5.88 -25.31 8.12
CA ALA A 8 -6.44 -25.66 6.82
C ALA A 8 -5.68 -25.07 5.62
N LEU A 9 -4.84 -24.04 5.82
CA LEU A 9 -4.17 -23.35 4.72
C LEU A 9 -3.36 -24.31 3.84
N GLY A 10 -2.60 -25.22 4.46
CA GLY A 10 -1.76 -26.18 3.74
C GLY A 10 -2.54 -27.08 2.78
N ASP A 11 -3.77 -27.44 3.13
CA ASP A 11 -4.65 -28.29 2.33
C ASP A 11 -5.35 -27.52 1.19
N LEU A 12 -5.56 -26.22 1.39
CA LEU A 12 -6.23 -25.36 0.41
C LEU A 12 -5.28 -24.79 -0.66
N LEU A 13 -4.02 -24.52 -0.32
CA LEU A 13 -3.00 -23.98 -1.24
C LEU A 13 -2.80 -24.79 -2.54
N PRO A 14 -2.80 -26.15 -2.54
CA PRO A 14 -2.73 -26.93 -3.77
C PRO A 14 -3.80 -26.53 -4.79
N MET A 15 -5.07 -26.44 -4.34
CA MET A 15 -6.18 -26.05 -5.22
C MET A 15 -6.05 -24.61 -5.70
N TYR A 16 -5.62 -23.71 -4.82
CA TYR A 16 -5.43 -22.30 -5.15
C TYR A 16 -4.39 -22.12 -6.26
N TYR A 17 -3.18 -22.68 -6.11
CA TYR A 17 -2.13 -22.56 -7.13
C TYR A 17 -2.42 -23.34 -8.41
N GLN A 18 -3.21 -24.41 -8.35
CA GLN A 18 -3.59 -25.17 -9.52
C GLN A 18 -4.69 -24.49 -10.35
N ARG A 19 -5.66 -23.84 -9.71
CA ARG A 19 -6.92 -23.41 -10.38
C ARG A 19 -7.18 -21.90 -10.36
N LEU A 20 -6.67 -21.17 -9.37
CA LEU A 20 -7.09 -19.79 -9.08
C LEU A 20 -5.98 -18.76 -9.29
N PHE A 21 -4.75 -19.04 -8.86
CA PHE A 21 -3.65 -18.10 -8.94
C PHE A 21 -3.38 -17.68 -10.40
N PRO A 22 -3.35 -16.38 -10.73
CA PRO A 22 -3.23 -15.92 -12.12
C PRO A 22 -1.78 -15.93 -12.63
N ALA A 23 -1.12 -17.08 -12.61
CA ALA A 23 0.31 -17.23 -12.95
C ALA A 23 0.68 -16.64 -14.33
N ASN A 24 -0.18 -16.84 -15.33
CA ASN A 24 0.00 -16.25 -16.67
C ASN A 24 0.04 -14.71 -16.65
N LEU A 25 -0.83 -14.06 -15.87
CA LEU A 25 -0.83 -12.60 -15.78
C LEU A 25 0.36 -12.09 -14.97
N MET A 26 0.75 -12.80 -13.91
CA MET A 26 1.95 -12.50 -13.15
C MET A 26 3.20 -12.59 -14.02
N TYR A 27 3.31 -13.64 -14.84
CA TYR A 27 4.38 -13.79 -15.83
C TYR A 27 4.42 -12.62 -16.82
N LYS A 28 3.29 -12.31 -17.45
CA LYS A 28 3.17 -11.21 -18.41
C LYS A 28 3.52 -9.85 -17.80
N TRP A 29 3.11 -9.61 -16.56
CA TRP A 29 3.46 -8.39 -15.84
C TRP A 29 4.96 -8.30 -15.61
N LEU A 30 5.55 -9.35 -15.02
CA LEU A 30 6.92 -9.32 -14.54
C LEU A 30 7.97 -9.55 -15.62
N SER A 31 7.58 -10.06 -16.78
CA SER A 31 8.46 -10.15 -17.96
C SER A 31 8.57 -8.82 -18.71
N TYR A 32 7.55 -7.96 -18.62
CA TYR A 32 7.45 -6.76 -19.47
C TYR A 32 7.64 -7.04 -20.97
N GLY A 33 7.30 -8.26 -21.41
CA GLY A 33 7.51 -8.70 -22.80
C GLY A 33 8.87 -9.33 -23.10
N ASP A 34 9.76 -9.46 -22.10
CA ASP A 34 11.09 -10.08 -22.22
C ASP A 34 11.24 -11.28 -21.26
N ASP A 35 11.34 -12.47 -21.83
CA ASP A 35 11.54 -13.72 -21.08
C ASP A 35 12.89 -13.74 -20.34
N SER A 36 13.90 -13.07 -20.87
CA SER A 36 15.23 -12.96 -20.25
C SER A 36 15.17 -12.08 -18.99
N TYR A 37 14.37 -11.01 -19.04
CA TYR A 37 14.10 -10.13 -17.90
C TYR A 37 13.40 -10.90 -16.78
N PHE A 38 12.38 -11.70 -17.12
CA PHE A 38 11.70 -12.57 -16.15
C PHE A 38 12.64 -13.62 -15.56
N ALA A 39 13.49 -14.25 -16.37
CA ALA A 39 14.41 -15.30 -15.92
C ALA A 39 15.44 -14.82 -14.90
N ARG A 40 15.71 -13.52 -14.85
CA ARG A 40 16.62 -12.86 -13.90
C ARG A 40 15.91 -12.21 -12.72
N ARG A 41 14.57 -12.31 -12.65
CA ARG A 41 13.76 -11.85 -11.51
C ARG A 41 13.96 -12.76 -10.30
N GLU A 42 14.22 -12.15 -9.14
CA GLU A 42 14.17 -12.86 -7.87
C GLU A 42 12.72 -13.04 -7.38
N PHE A 43 12.44 -14.26 -6.94
CA PHE A 43 11.31 -14.58 -6.08
C PHE A 43 11.82 -15.16 -4.77
N SER A 44 11.07 -14.93 -3.71
CA SER A 44 11.21 -15.65 -2.45
C SER A 44 9.92 -16.37 -2.09
N PHE A 45 10.06 -17.56 -1.53
CA PHE A 45 8.96 -18.38 -1.04
C PHE A 45 9.12 -18.60 0.47
N THR A 46 8.07 -18.34 1.23
CA THR A 46 7.90 -18.90 2.59
C THR A 46 7.04 -20.15 2.48
N LEU A 47 7.54 -21.29 2.93
CA LEU A 47 6.81 -22.56 2.98
C LEU A 47 6.32 -22.84 4.41
N ALA A 48 5.54 -23.91 4.57
CA ALA A 48 5.09 -24.40 5.87
C ALA A 48 6.26 -24.55 6.86
N GLY A 49 6.01 -24.17 8.12
CA GLY A 49 7.03 -24.09 9.16
C GLY A 49 7.94 -22.87 9.04
N ASP A 50 7.47 -21.79 8.39
CA ASP A 50 8.23 -20.55 8.15
C ASP A 50 9.56 -20.75 7.42
N ILE A 51 9.68 -21.81 6.61
CA ILE A 51 10.89 -22.10 5.82
C ILE A 51 11.00 -21.06 4.71
N TYR A 52 11.96 -20.14 4.87
CA TYR A 52 12.18 -19.03 3.95
C TYR A 52 13.26 -19.33 2.91
N ILE A 53 12.91 -19.24 1.63
CA ILE A 53 13.79 -19.56 0.50
C ILE A 53 13.90 -18.34 -0.40
N ARG A 54 15.12 -17.80 -0.55
CA ARG A 54 15.42 -16.67 -1.45
C ARG A 54 16.04 -17.10 -2.77
N PHE A 55 16.24 -16.12 -3.65
CA PHE A 55 16.95 -16.28 -4.92
C PHE A 55 16.35 -17.38 -5.81
N GLN A 56 15.03 -17.56 -5.77
CA GLN A 56 14.33 -18.36 -6.76
C GLN A 56 14.16 -17.53 -8.03
N SER A 57 14.18 -18.19 -9.19
CA SER A 57 13.98 -17.54 -10.50
C SER A 57 13.62 -18.59 -11.54
N PHE A 58 12.77 -18.23 -12.50
CA PHE A 58 12.16 -19.20 -13.42
C PHE A 58 12.34 -18.76 -14.87
N ASN A 59 12.69 -19.67 -15.78
CA ASN A 59 13.00 -19.30 -17.16
C ASN A 59 11.77 -18.88 -17.97
N ASN A 60 10.59 -19.39 -17.63
CA ASN A 60 9.35 -19.17 -18.37
C ASN A 60 8.13 -19.45 -17.49
N LEU A 61 6.93 -19.20 -18.03
CA LEU A 61 5.64 -19.45 -17.35
C LEU A 61 5.50 -20.90 -16.87
N THR A 62 5.88 -21.87 -17.69
CA THR A 62 5.73 -23.30 -17.35
C THR A 62 6.56 -23.68 -16.12
N GLU A 63 7.81 -23.22 -16.06
CA GLU A 63 8.66 -23.47 -14.89
C GLU A 63 8.09 -22.80 -13.62
N PHE A 64 7.61 -21.56 -13.75
CA PHE A 64 7.00 -20.83 -12.64
C PHE A 64 5.74 -21.54 -12.12
N GLU A 65 4.82 -21.95 -13.00
CA GLU A 65 3.62 -22.68 -12.62
C GLU A 65 3.93 -24.03 -11.96
N ASN A 66 4.91 -24.76 -12.50
CA ASN A 66 5.29 -26.06 -11.95
C ASN A 66 5.89 -25.93 -10.54
N GLU A 67 6.75 -24.95 -10.30
CA GLU A 67 7.32 -24.72 -8.97
C GLU A 67 6.29 -24.19 -7.97
N LEU A 68 5.32 -23.35 -8.38
CA LEU A 68 4.20 -22.96 -7.51
C LEU A 68 3.36 -24.18 -7.08
N LYS A 69 3.01 -25.07 -8.01
CA LYS A 69 2.24 -26.29 -7.73
C LYS A 69 3.01 -27.27 -6.84
N LYS A 70 4.32 -27.35 -7.02
CA LYS A 70 5.21 -28.26 -6.27
C LYS A 70 5.49 -27.75 -4.85
N LYS A 71 5.87 -26.48 -4.71
CA LYS A 71 6.30 -25.88 -3.44
C LYS A 71 5.13 -25.40 -2.59
N ARG A 72 4.05 -24.96 -3.23
CA ARG A 72 2.82 -24.46 -2.57
C ARG A 72 3.15 -23.43 -1.47
N PRO A 73 3.82 -22.31 -1.82
CA PRO A 73 4.28 -21.36 -0.83
C PRO A 73 3.12 -20.72 -0.06
N GLU A 74 3.30 -20.46 1.23
CA GLU A 74 2.37 -19.66 2.04
C GLU A 74 2.54 -18.16 1.76
N LYS A 75 3.76 -17.73 1.40
CA LYS A 75 4.05 -16.36 0.98
C LYS A 75 4.95 -16.37 -0.25
N ILE A 76 4.68 -15.46 -1.17
CA ILE A 76 5.53 -15.17 -2.32
C ILE A 76 5.92 -13.70 -2.22
N ASP A 77 7.21 -13.42 -2.25
CA ASP A 77 7.75 -12.07 -2.36
C ASP A 77 8.50 -11.91 -3.68
N ILE A 78 8.39 -10.73 -4.29
CA ILE A 78 9.01 -10.38 -5.57
C ILE A 78 10.16 -9.42 -5.31
N GLY A 79 11.32 -9.71 -5.90
CA GLY A 79 12.55 -8.92 -5.77
C GLY A 79 12.98 -8.25 -7.05
N ALA A 80 14.26 -7.88 -7.10
CA ALA A 80 14.86 -7.22 -8.25
C ALA A 80 15.00 -8.18 -9.45
N VAL A 81 15.17 -7.60 -10.63
CA VAL A 81 15.88 -8.24 -11.75
C VAL A 81 17.37 -8.05 -11.55
N TYR A 82 18.12 -9.13 -11.67
CA TYR A 82 19.56 -9.17 -11.44
C TYR A 82 20.36 -9.28 -12.74
N THR A 83 21.67 -9.06 -12.67
CA THR A 83 22.63 -9.31 -13.76
C THR A 83 22.61 -10.78 -14.24
N GLN A 84 22.34 -11.72 -13.32
CA GLN A 84 22.28 -13.17 -13.58
C GLN A 84 20.99 -13.77 -13.05
N LYS A 85 20.68 -15.02 -13.41
CA LYS A 85 19.54 -15.76 -12.85
C LYS A 85 19.78 -16.02 -11.36
N PRO A 86 18.95 -15.50 -10.43
CA PRO A 86 19.15 -15.67 -8.98
C PRO A 86 19.42 -17.10 -8.51
N LYS A 87 18.76 -18.10 -9.12
CA LYS A 87 18.95 -19.52 -8.76
C LYS A 87 20.34 -20.06 -9.09
N ASN A 88 21.02 -19.44 -10.05
CA ASN A 88 22.36 -19.80 -10.53
C ASN A 88 23.41 -18.76 -10.13
N ARG A 89 23.09 -17.84 -9.21
CA ARG A 89 23.99 -16.76 -8.82
C ARG A 89 25.34 -17.34 -8.40
N ASP A 90 26.41 -16.74 -8.91
CA ASP A 90 27.74 -16.99 -8.36
C ASP A 90 27.94 -16.19 -7.06
N SER A 91 28.99 -16.53 -6.32
CA SER A 91 29.40 -15.82 -5.11
C SER A 91 30.33 -14.63 -5.42
N SER A 92 30.52 -14.28 -6.69
CA SER A 92 31.38 -13.18 -7.09
C SER A 92 30.65 -11.83 -6.96
N GLY A 93 31.39 -10.73 -6.98
CA GLY A 93 30.80 -9.38 -6.95
C GLY A 93 29.95 -9.02 -8.18
N SER A 94 29.84 -9.89 -9.20
CA SER A 94 29.12 -9.62 -10.44
C SER A 94 27.59 -9.80 -10.34
N PHE A 95 27.09 -10.47 -9.30
CA PHE A 95 25.66 -10.63 -9.05
C PHE A 95 25.07 -9.38 -8.38
N GLN A 96 24.45 -8.49 -9.17
CA GLN A 96 23.93 -7.20 -8.71
C GLN A 96 22.50 -6.98 -9.17
N PRO A 97 21.66 -6.28 -8.39
CA PRO A 97 20.33 -5.89 -8.83
C PRO A 97 20.41 -4.77 -9.87
N GLU A 98 19.72 -4.93 -10.99
CA GLU A 98 19.72 -3.95 -12.10
C GLU A 98 18.47 -3.07 -12.09
N SER A 99 17.30 -3.66 -11.83
CA SER A 99 16.03 -2.93 -11.85
C SER A 99 14.99 -3.59 -10.96
N LYS A 100 14.04 -2.79 -10.49
CA LYS A 100 12.87 -3.25 -9.74
C LYS A 100 11.82 -2.17 -9.76
N GLU A 101 10.55 -2.52 -9.80
CA GLU A 101 9.45 -1.60 -9.53
C GLU A 101 9.75 -0.75 -8.29
N PHE A 102 9.49 0.56 -8.38
CA PHE A 102 9.46 1.39 -7.19
C PHE A 102 8.21 1.02 -6.40
N VAL A 103 8.36 0.78 -5.11
CA VAL A 103 7.28 0.24 -4.28
C VAL A 103 7.04 1.11 -3.07
N LEU A 104 5.78 1.21 -2.67
CA LEU A 104 5.38 1.81 -1.40
C LEU A 104 4.67 0.74 -0.57
N ASP A 105 4.94 0.72 0.73
CA ASP A 105 4.24 -0.10 1.72
C ASP A 105 3.68 0.82 2.81
N ILE A 106 2.37 0.67 3.06
CA ILE A 106 1.61 1.46 4.03
C ILE A 106 0.87 0.46 4.92
N ASP A 107 1.29 0.39 6.18
CA ASP A 107 0.66 -0.47 7.20
C ASP A 107 -0.03 0.39 8.26
N LEU A 108 -1.25 0.01 8.65
CA LEU A 108 -1.98 0.69 9.71
C LEU A 108 -1.30 0.65 11.08
N THR A 109 -0.34 -0.25 11.35
CA THR A 109 0.44 -0.18 12.60
C THR A 109 1.24 1.08 12.72
N ASP A 110 1.64 1.68 11.59
CA ASP A 110 2.36 2.94 11.65
C ASP A 110 1.48 4.05 12.23
N TYR A 111 0.15 3.86 12.30
CA TYR A 111 -0.82 4.80 12.86
C TYR A 111 -1.31 4.39 14.26
N ASP A 112 -0.69 3.42 14.93
CA ASP A 112 -1.08 2.96 16.28
C ASP A 112 -1.03 4.06 17.35
N ASP A 113 -0.20 5.10 17.14
CA ASP A 113 -0.18 6.27 18.03
C ASP A 113 -1.38 7.21 17.83
N VAL A 114 -2.14 7.11 16.74
CA VAL A 114 -3.26 8.03 16.43
C VAL A 114 -4.60 7.35 16.19
N ARG A 115 -4.64 6.02 16.07
CA ARG A 115 -5.90 5.26 15.97
C ARG A 115 -6.25 4.65 17.32
N THR A 116 -7.53 4.74 17.69
CA THR A 116 -8.08 4.26 18.97
C THR A 116 -9.12 3.17 18.77
N CYS A 117 -9.66 3.02 17.56
CA CYS A 117 -10.71 2.03 17.27
C CYS A 117 -10.19 0.58 17.18
N CYS A 118 -8.88 0.39 17.01
CA CYS A 118 -8.22 -0.91 16.82
C CYS A 118 -6.77 -0.82 17.31
N GLU A 119 -6.20 -1.97 17.67
CA GLU A 119 -4.78 -2.08 18.07
C GLU A 119 -4.04 -3.13 17.23
N GLY A 120 -2.76 -2.88 16.98
CA GLY A 120 -1.82 -3.81 16.36
C GLY A 120 -2.33 -4.35 15.03
N ALA A 121 -2.74 -5.62 15.01
CA ALA A 121 -3.07 -6.30 13.77
C ALA A 121 -4.57 -6.32 13.41
N LYS A 122 -5.40 -5.65 14.22
CA LYS A 122 -6.83 -5.46 13.96
C LYS A 122 -7.04 -4.26 13.03
N VAL A 123 -8.10 -4.32 12.24
CA VAL A 123 -8.53 -3.28 11.30
C VAL A 123 -10.05 -3.23 11.24
N CYS A 124 -10.60 -2.04 11.04
CA CYS A 124 -12.02 -1.81 10.78
C CYS A 124 -12.18 -0.65 9.79
N GLU A 125 -13.42 -0.37 9.39
CA GLU A 125 -13.74 0.67 8.40
C GLU A 125 -13.30 2.07 8.87
N LYS A 126 -13.29 2.32 10.18
CA LYS A 126 -12.86 3.59 10.78
C LYS A 126 -11.38 3.88 10.50
N CYS A 127 -10.49 2.96 10.89
CA CYS A 127 -9.06 3.17 10.66
C CYS A 127 -8.65 2.96 9.20
N TRP A 128 -9.45 2.26 8.39
CA TRP A 128 -9.20 2.16 6.95
C TRP A 128 -9.21 3.53 6.24
N LYS A 129 -9.92 4.53 6.78
CA LYS A 129 -9.89 5.90 6.26
C LYS A 129 -8.48 6.50 6.21
N PHE A 130 -7.57 6.12 7.11
CA PHE A 130 -6.15 6.51 7.03
C PHE A 130 -5.48 5.97 5.76
N ILE A 131 -5.74 4.70 5.42
CA ILE A 131 -5.23 4.08 4.18
C ILE A 131 -5.84 4.74 2.96
N ALA A 132 -7.15 5.02 2.98
CA ALA A 132 -7.84 5.66 1.87
C ALA A 132 -7.26 7.04 1.54
N VAL A 133 -7.07 7.88 2.56
CA VAL A 133 -6.41 9.18 2.42
C VAL A 133 -4.95 9.04 1.96
N ALA A 134 -4.22 8.05 2.48
CA ALA A 134 -2.85 7.79 2.04
C ALA A 134 -2.77 7.44 0.54
N VAL A 135 -3.68 6.58 0.05
CA VAL A 135 -3.76 6.22 -1.37
C VAL A 135 -4.08 7.43 -2.23
N ASP A 136 -5.05 8.26 -1.87
CA ASP A 136 -5.39 9.47 -2.64
C ASP A 136 -4.20 10.44 -2.76
N ILE A 137 -3.51 10.70 -1.65
CA ILE A 137 -2.37 11.62 -1.61
C ILE A 137 -1.21 11.08 -2.46
N LEU A 138 -0.88 9.80 -2.30
CA LEU A 138 0.27 9.18 -2.96
C LEU A 138 0.02 8.89 -4.43
N ASP A 139 -1.16 8.42 -4.82
CA ASP A 139 -1.51 8.21 -6.23
C ASP A 139 -1.46 9.55 -6.99
N ALA A 140 -2.02 10.63 -6.41
CA ALA A 140 -1.94 11.97 -6.98
C ALA A 140 -0.49 12.46 -7.09
N ALA A 141 0.35 12.28 -6.06
CA ALA A 141 1.76 12.69 -6.13
C ALA A 141 2.55 11.91 -7.18
N LEU A 142 2.40 10.59 -7.23
CA LEU A 142 3.08 9.73 -8.22
C LEU A 142 2.68 10.09 -9.65
N ARG A 143 1.41 10.43 -9.90
CA ARG A 143 0.92 10.79 -11.23
C ARG A 143 1.23 12.23 -11.62
N GLU A 144 0.89 13.20 -10.75
CA GLU A 144 0.95 14.62 -11.09
C GLU A 144 2.36 15.21 -10.96
N ASP A 145 3.16 14.73 -10.00
CA ASP A 145 4.48 15.31 -9.73
C ASP A 145 5.59 14.54 -10.46
N PHE A 146 5.47 13.21 -10.55
CA PHE A 146 6.48 12.34 -11.17
C PHE A 146 6.08 11.85 -12.57
N GLY A 147 4.84 12.03 -13.00
CA GLY A 147 4.37 11.58 -14.32
C GLY A 147 4.22 10.06 -14.45
N PHE A 148 4.26 9.30 -13.35
CA PHE A 148 4.12 7.85 -13.42
C PHE A 148 2.69 7.45 -13.78
N SER A 149 2.56 6.49 -14.69
CA SER A 149 1.28 6.10 -15.27
C SER A 149 0.84 4.69 -14.85
N LYS A 150 1.80 3.77 -14.66
CA LYS A 150 1.59 2.34 -14.43
C LYS A 150 1.68 2.00 -12.94
N LEU A 151 0.66 2.44 -12.18
CA LEU A 151 0.53 2.19 -10.75
C LEU A 151 -0.41 1.01 -10.47
N LEU A 152 0.09 -0.02 -9.78
CA LEU A 152 -0.70 -1.15 -9.29
C LEU A 152 -0.83 -1.08 -7.77
N TRP A 153 -2.02 -0.71 -7.30
CA TRP A 153 -2.38 -0.71 -5.88
C TRP A 153 -2.96 -2.07 -5.48
N VAL A 154 -2.48 -2.61 -4.36
CA VAL A 154 -2.75 -3.98 -3.92
C VAL A 154 -3.03 -3.99 -2.42
N PHE A 155 -4.13 -4.61 -2.01
CA PHE A 155 -4.39 -4.88 -0.61
C PHE A 155 -3.39 -5.90 -0.07
N SER A 156 -2.79 -5.65 1.11
CA SER A 156 -1.74 -6.51 1.68
C SER A 156 -2.23 -7.86 2.21
N GLY A 157 -3.56 -8.06 2.19
CA GLY A 157 -4.26 -9.24 2.72
C GLY A 157 -4.66 -9.11 4.19
N ARG A 158 -4.40 -7.97 4.82
CA ARG A 158 -4.83 -7.71 6.21
C ARG A 158 -5.18 -6.25 6.50
N ARG A 159 -4.19 -5.37 6.62
CA ARG A 159 -4.37 -4.04 7.25
C ARG A 159 -3.61 -2.91 6.56
N GLY A 160 -3.10 -3.17 5.36
CA GLY A 160 -2.27 -2.22 4.63
C GLY A 160 -2.46 -2.38 3.13
N VAL A 161 -1.73 -1.58 2.39
CA VAL A 161 -1.71 -1.59 0.93
C VAL A 161 -0.30 -1.41 0.41
N HIS A 162 -0.03 -2.01 -0.74
CA HIS A 162 1.20 -1.83 -1.48
C HIS A 162 0.91 -1.09 -2.79
N CYS A 163 1.81 -0.21 -3.21
CA CYS A 163 1.81 0.35 -4.57
C CYS A 163 3.04 -0.17 -5.31
N TRP A 164 2.84 -0.69 -6.53
CA TRP A 164 3.91 -1.03 -7.46
C TRP A 164 3.90 -0.04 -8.63
N VAL A 165 4.93 0.80 -8.70
CA VAL A 165 5.17 1.73 -9.81
C VAL A 165 5.98 1.00 -10.88
N CYS A 166 5.32 0.73 -12.00
CA CYS A 166 5.79 -0.20 -13.03
C CYS A 166 6.21 0.52 -14.33
N ASP A 167 6.30 1.85 -14.33
CA ASP A 167 6.90 2.60 -15.44
C ASP A 167 8.38 2.20 -15.59
N GLU A 168 8.88 2.15 -16.83
CA GLU A 168 10.27 1.74 -17.11
C GLU A 168 11.29 2.61 -16.39
N VAL A 169 11.11 3.93 -16.49
CA VAL A 169 11.92 4.93 -15.77
C VAL A 169 11.88 4.74 -14.25
N ALA A 170 10.77 4.26 -13.67
CA ALA A 170 10.67 3.97 -12.25
C ALA A 170 11.41 2.68 -11.87
N ARG A 171 11.42 1.69 -12.79
CA ARG A 171 12.15 0.42 -12.58
C ARG A 171 13.66 0.61 -12.56
N GLU A 172 14.14 1.55 -13.36
CA GLU A 172 15.56 1.85 -13.56
C GLU A 172 16.14 2.85 -12.55
N LEU A 173 15.31 3.43 -11.66
CA LEU A 173 15.81 4.29 -10.59
C LEU A 173 16.87 3.56 -9.76
N ASP A 174 18.04 4.18 -9.65
CA ASP A 174 19.08 3.76 -8.72
C ASP A 174 18.70 4.09 -7.27
N THR A 175 19.56 3.71 -6.32
CA THR A 175 19.31 3.95 -4.90
C THR A 175 19.11 5.44 -4.58
N SER A 176 19.81 6.35 -5.28
CA SER A 176 19.70 7.80 -5.03
C SER A 176 18.38 8.36 -5.56
N GLY A 177 17.98 7.99 -6.77
CA GLY A 177 16.70 8.34 -7.36
C GLY A 177 15.53 7.82 -6.52
N ARG A 178 15.59 6.56 -6.07
CA ARG A 178 14.59 6.00 -5.14
C ARG A 178 14.51 6.77 -3.83
N ALA A 179 15.66 7.11 -3.25
CA ALA A 179 15.73 7.91 -2.03
C ALA A 179 15.10 9.30 -2.24
N ALA A 180 15.37 9.97 -3.35
CA ALA A 180 14.79 11.27 -3.66
C ALA A 180 13.26 11.21 -3.78
N VAL A 181 12.72 10.20 -4.47
CA VAL A 181 11.27 10.01 -4.61
C VAL A 181 10.62 9.77 -3.25
N ILE A 182 11.14 8.83 -2.46
CA ILE A 182 10.51 8.50 -1.16
C ILE A 182 10.65 9.64 -0.15
N GLU A 183 11.77 10.38 -0.16
CA GLU A 183 11.98 11.52 0.73
C GLU A 183 11.13 12.73 0.37
N TYR A 184 10.78 12.88 -0.91
CA TYR A 184 9.77 13.84 -1.37
C TYR A 184 8.37 13.49 -0.85
N LEU A 185 8.00 12.20 -0.87
CA LEU A 185 6.70 11.72 -0.38
C LEU A 185 6.62 11.70 1.16
N GLN A 186 7.74 11.50 1.85
CA GLN A 186 7.81 11.42 3.30
C GLN A 186 7.80 12.80 3.98
N VAL A 187 6.61 13.22 4.37
CA VAL A 187 6.36 14.49 5.07
C VAL A 187 6.45 14.35 6.58
N VAL A 188 5.88 13.28 7.14
CA VAL A 188 5.92 13.01 8.59
C VAL A 188 7.28 12.44 8.96
N ARG A 189 8.02 13.16 9.81
CA ARG A 189 9.37 12.78 10.25
C ARG A 189 9.52 12.79 11.77
N GLY A 190 10.12 11.74 12.32
CA GLY A 190 10.41 11.60 13.75
C GLY A 190 9.75 10.36 14.35
N GLY A 191 10.50 9.64 15.18
CA GLY A 191 10.02 8.46 15.91
C GLY A 191 9.16 8.80 17.12
N GLU A 192 8.87 7.78 17.94
CA GLU A 192 7.98 7.87 19.11
C GLU A 192 8.41 8.93 20.14
N SER A 193 9.70 9.24 20.24
CA SER A 193 10.23 10.24 21.18
C SER A 193 9.93 11.69 20.79
N LYS A 194 9.40 11.95 19.59
CA LYS A 194 9.15 13.30 19.09
C LYS A 194 7.65 13.57 19.00
N ALA A 195 7.13 14.36 19.94
CA ALA A 195 5.72 14.74 19.98
C ALA A 195 5.27 15.58 18.77
N LYS A 196 6.09 16.54 18.30
CA LYS A 196 5.82 17.36 17.11
C LYS A 196 6.66 16.88 15.92
N LYS A 197 6.01 16.25 14.94
CA LYS A 197 6.66 15.61 13.77
C LYS A 197 6.66 16.50 12.53
N ILE A 198 5.76 17.47 12.44
CA ILE A 198 5.64 18.39 11.30
C ILE A 198 6.00 19.81 11.71
N GLN A 199 6.82 20.48 10.90
CA GLN A 199 7.03 21.92 10.97
C GLN A 199 7.02 22.46 9.55
N LEU A 200 5.98 23.19 9.18
CA LEU A 200 5.87 23.76 7.85
C LEU A 200 6.68 25.05 7.74
N ALA A 201 7.24 25.30 6.56
CA ALA A 201 7.82 26.59 6.19
C ALA A 201 6.71 27.57 5.78
N ASP A 202 6.99 28.87 5.88
CA ASP A 202 6.02 29.94 5.52
C ASP A 202 5.42 29.76 4.12
N LYS A 203 6.20 29.26 3.16
CA LYS A 203 5.73 28.90 1.82
C LYS A 203 5.46 27.40 1.75
N ILE A 204 4.18 27.03 1.80
CA ILE A 204 3.73 25.63 1.66
C ILE A 204 4.04 25.12 0.25
N HIS A 205 4.73 23.98 0.17
CA HIS A 205 5.02 23.29 -1.09
C HIS A 205 3.73 22.85 -1.82
N PRO A 206 3.65 22.91 -3.17
CA PRO A 206 2.44 22.54 -3.90
C PRO A 206 1.89 21.13 -3.58
N SER A 207 2.75 20.13 -3.42
CA SER A 207 2.33 18.77 -3.03
C SER A 207 1.66 18.73 -1.66
N ILE A 208 2.17 19.48 -0.68
CA ILE A 208 1.57 19.60 0.65
C ILE A 208 0.22 20.31 0.56
N ARG A 209 0.11 21.36 -0.27
CA ARG A 209 -1.17 22.04 -0.48
C ARG A 209 -2.21 21.10 -1.10
N ARG A 210 -1.81 20.26 -2.06
CA ARG A 210 -2.71 19.25 -2.64
C ARG A 210 -3.11 18.21 -1.59
N ALA A 211 -2.17 17.72 -0.78
CA ALA A 211 -2.46 16.79 0.30
C ALA A 211 -3.44 17.38 1.33
N LEU A 212 -3.26 18.65 1.72
CA LEU A 212 -4.18 19.33 2.64
C LEU A 212 -5.61 19.41 2.09
N LYS A 213 -5.80 19.59 0.77
CA LYS A 213 -7.16 19.55 0.18
C LYS A 213 -7.85 18.19 0.31
N VAL A 214 -7.08 17.09 0.35
CA VAL A 214 -7.61 15.74 0.62
C VAL A 214 -7.89 15.58 2.12
N LEU A 215 -7.00 16.09 2.96
CA LEU A 215 -7.09 15.98 4.41
C LEU A 215 -8.22 16.82 5.00
N ASP A 216 -8.48 18.03 4.49
CA ASP A 216 -9.49 18.96 5.00
C ASP A 216 -10.87 18.31 5.19
N PRO A 217 -11.50 17.69 4.17
CA PRO A 217 -12.79 17.03 4.35
C PRO A 217 -12.72 15.71 5.14
N ALA A 218 -11.56 15.04 5.17
CA ALA A 218 -11.40 13.75 5.84
C ALA A 218 -11.08 13.89 7.34
N PHE A 219 -10.48 15.01 7.74
CA PHE A 219 -9.90 15.18 9.07
C PHE A 219 -10.94 15.09 10.17
N GLU A 220 -12.09 15.75 10.01
CA GLU A 220 -13.14 15.71 11.02
C GLU A 220 -13.67 14.27 11.19
N SER A 221 -13.97 13.59 10.09
CA SER A 221 -14.49 12.23 10.17
C SER A 221 -13.47 11.23 10.76
N ILE A 222 -12.19 11.39 10.46
CA ILE A 222 -11.14 10.52 11.01
C ILE A 222 -10.85 10.88 12.47
N CYS A 223 -10.38 12.10 12.72
CA CYS A 223 -9.79 12.47 14.00
C CYS A 223 -10.82 12.78 15.08
N LYS A 224 -11.96 13.37 14.70
CA LYS A 224 -13.01 13.77 15.65
C LYS A 224 -14.00 12.62 15.86
N GLU A 225 -14.66 12.17 14.79
CA GLU A 225 -15.76 11.20 14.88
C GLU A 225 -15.27 9.77 15.17
N ASP A 226 -14.28 9.29 14.41
CA ASP A 226 -13.92 7.87 14.43
C ASP A 226 -12.88 7.49 15.48
N GLN A 227 -11.89 8.36 15.68
CA GLN A 227 -10.73 8.08 16.53
C GLN A 227 -10.71 8.91 17.82
N SER A 228 -11.51 9.98 17.92
CA SER A 228 -11.54 10.89 19.08
C SER A 228 -10.13 11.27 19.56
N VAL A 229 -9.24 11.60 18.60
CA VAL A 229 -7.79 11.71 18.81
C VAL A 229 -7.45 12.67 19.94
N PHE A 230 -8.17 13.78 20.06
CA PHE A 230 -7.88 14.79 21.06
C PHE A 230 -8.26 14.41 22.49
N ASP A 231 -8.99 13.31 22.72
CA ASP A 231 -9.26 12.81 24.07
C ASP A 231 -8.00 12.30 24.78
N ASN A 232 -7.02 11.84 24.02
CA ASN A 232 -5.70 11.50 24.55
C ASN A 232 -4.88 12.77 24.79
N VAL A 233 -4.65 13.10 26.06
CA VAL A 233 -3.87 14.28 26.46
C VAL A 233 -2.44 14.28 25.93
N LYS A 234 -1.85 13.11 25.62
CA LYS A 234 -0.52 13.03 25.00
C LYS A 234 -0.49 13.70 23.62
N HIS A 235 -1.60 13.67 22.90
CA HIS A 235 -1.69 14.31 21.58
C HIS A 235 -1.62 15.84 21.68
N LEU A 236 -1.93 16.44 22.83
CA LEU A 236 -1.77 17.88 23.04
C LEU A 236 -0.31 18.32 23.01
N GLU A 237 0.65 17.40 23.21
CA GLU A 237 2.09 17.69 23.14
C GLU A 237 2.56 18.08 21.73
N MET A 238 1.78 17.77 20.68
CA MET A 238 2.09 18.21 19.31
C MET A 238 1.78 19.70 19.09
N LEU A 239 0.96 20.31 19.94
CA LEU A 239 0.55 21.70 19.83
C LEU A 239 1.70 22.63 20.24
N PRO A 240 1.81 23.83 19.63
CA PRO A 240 2.68 24.89 20.12
C PRO A 240 2.42 25.19 21.61
N THR A 241 3.48 25.41 22.40
CA THR A 241 3.41 25.64 23.86
C THR A 241 2.37 26.71 24.24
N ASP A 242 2.33 27.81 23.50
CA ASP A 242 1.43 28.94 23.76
C ASP A 242 -0.06 28.64 23.53
N ILE A 243 -0.35 27.61 22.74
CA ILE A 243 -1.70 27.05 22.56
C ILE A 243 -1.95 25.98 23.61
N ARG A 244 -1.03 25.01 23.71
CA ARG A 244 -1.12 23.84 24.62
C ARG A 244 -1.42 24.26 26.06
N ASP A 245 -0.72 25.28 26.58
CA ASP A 245 -0.85 25.72 27.96
C ASP A 245 -2.21 26.40 28.24
N LYS A 246 -2.96 26.77 27.19
CA LYS A 246 -4.31 27.36 27.28
C LYS A 246 -5.42 26.36 26.97
N VAL A 247 -5.09 25.15 26.50
CA VAL A 247 -6.09 24.12 26.22
C VAL A 247 -6.77 23.72 27.52
N GLN A 248 -8.10 23.75 27.52
CA GLN A 248 -8.91 23.30 28.64
C GLN A 248 -8.92 21.77 28.69
N VAL A 249 -7.94 21.17 29.38
CA VAL A 249 -7.74 19.71 29.45
C VAL A 249 -8.92 18.93 30.03
N GLN A 250 -9.81 19.60 30.77
CA GLN A 250 -11.04 19.01 31.29
C GLN A 250 -12.12 18.78 30.23
N LEU A 251 -12.12 19.56 29.15
CA LEU A 251 -13.05 19.36 28.02
C LEU A 251 -12.73 18.03 27.33
N ARG A 252 -13.68 17.43 26.62
CA ARG A 252 -13.49 16.18 25.86
C ARG A 252 -14.18 16.25 24.50
N GLY A 253 -13.84 15.32 23.62
CA GLY A 253 -14.41 15.17 22.29
C GLY A 253 -14.45 16.50 21.54
N ASP A 254 -15.65 16.82 21.04
CA ASP A 254 -15.95 18.01 20.25
C ASP A 254 -15.59 19.30 20.99
N GLU A 255 -15.91 19.41 22.28
CA GLU A 255 -15.65 20.63 23.06
C GLU A 255 -14.15 20.94 23.17
N ARG A 256 -13.32 19.89 23.35
CA ARG A 256 -11.87 20.06 23.40
C ARG A 256 -11.33 20.47 22.04
N TRP A 257 -11.83 19.87 20.96
CA TRP A 257 -11.40 20.22 19.62
C TRP A 257 -11.80 21.67 19.26
N ASP A 258 -13.02 22.07 19.57
CA ASP A 258 -13.51 23.44 19.35
C ASP A 258 -12.70 24.46 20.16
N ASN A 259 -12.31 24.11 21.40
CA ASN A 259 -11.40 24.93 22.20
C ASN A 259 -10.03 25.08 21.53
N ILE A 260 -9.45 23.99 21.01
CA ILE A 260 -8.17 24.03 20.28
C ILE A 260 -8.28 24.90 19.03
N LEU A 261 -9.33 24.72 18.23
CA LEU A 261 -9.58 25.52 17.03
C LEU A 261 -9.76 27.01 17.34
N HIS A 262 -10.51 27.33 18.40
CA HIS A 262 -10.69 28.71 18.84
C HIS A 262 -9.34 29.35 19.21
N LEU A 263 -8.48 28.65 19.96
CA LEU A 263 -7.15 29.15 20.33
C LEU A 263 -6.24 29.34 19.11
N ILE A 264 -6.31 28.45 18.12
CA ILE A 264 -5.57 28.58 16.85
C ILE A 264 -6.05 29.83 16.08
N ASN A 265 -7.36 30.04 15.98
CA ASN A 265 -7.95 31.18 15.28
C ASN A 265 -7.65 32.52 15.98
N GLU A 266 -7.80 32.57 17.31
CA GLU A 266 -7.48 33.76 18.10
C GLU A 266 -6.00 34.17 17.92
N LYS A 267 -5.08 33.20 17.88
CA LYS A 267 -3.66 33.45 17.60
C LYS A 267 -3.42 34.00 16.20
N ASN A 268 -4.19 33.53 15.21
CA ASN A 268 -4.11 34.02 13.84
C ASN A 268 -4.60 35.47 13.72
N GLU A 269 -5.67 35.83 14.42
CA GLU A 269 -6.24 37.19 14.42
C GLU A 269 -5.35 38.22 15.13
N LYS A 270 -4.67 37.83 16.21
CA LYS A 270 -3.79 38.72 17.00
C LYS A 270 -2.44 39.02 16.33
N ARG A 271 -2.09 38.38 15.21
CA ARG A 271 -0.84 38.67 14.48
C ARG A 271 -0.99 39.92 13.59
N ASP A 272 -0.11 40.89 13.82
CA ASP A 272 -0.04 42.19 13.15
C ASP A 272 0.02 42.10 11.62
N LYS A 273 -0.71 42.97 10.90
CA LYS A 273 -0.89 42.96 9.43
C LYS A 273 0.44 43.04 8.64
N ASN A 274 1.54 43.42 9.29
CA ASN A 274 2.86 43.58 8.70
C ASN A 274 3.87 42.46 9.04
N LYS A 275 3.49 41.40 9.77
CA LYS A 275 4.36 40.21 10.00
C LYS A 275 3.76 38.95 9.36
N LYS A 276 4.59 38.32 8.51
CA LYS A 276 4.32 37.21 7.56
C LYS A 276 3.63 35.98 8.18
N ALA A 277 2.72 35.41 7.38
CA ALA A 277 2.05 34.09 7.43
C ALA A 277 1.17 33.77 8.67
N ALA A 278 -0.09 33.41 8.39
CA ALA A 278 -0.99 32.78 9.37
C ALA A 278 -0.33 31.54 9.99
N SER A 279 -0.64 31.24 11.26
CA SER A 279 -0.12 30.06 11.93
C SER A 279 -0.55 28.82 11.16
N LEU A 280 0.44 28.04 10.70
CA LEU A 280 0.22 26.80 9.96
C LEU A 280 -0.16 25.63 10.89
N THR A 281 -0.54 25.93 12.14
CA THR A 281 -0.73 24.94 13.19
C THR A 281 -1.82 23.92 12.85
N LEU A 282 -2.94 24.36 12.29
CA LEU A 282 -4.00 23.44 11.89
C LEU A 282 -3.50 22.48 10.81
N GLN A 283 -2.80 23.00 9.79
CA GLN A 283 -2.23 22.22 8.71
C GLN A 283 -1.16 21.23 9.23
N GLU A 284 -0.31 21.66 10.17
CA GLU A 284 0.68 20.81 10.82
C GLU A 284 0.01 19.64 11.58
N ILE A 285 -1.09 19.91 12.30
CA ILE A 285 -1.88 18.89 13.01
C ILE A 285 -2.50 17.90 12.02
N GLN A 286 -3.16 18.40 10.96
CA GLN A 286 -3.78 17.56 9.94
C GLN A 286 -2.77 16.63 9.27
N LEU A 287 -1.60 17.17 8.91
CA LEU A 287 -0.52 16.38 8.33
C LEU A 287 0.03 15.35 9.31
N GLN A 288 0.31 15.75 10.56
CA GLN A 288 0.87 14.83 11.55
C GLN A 288 -0.06 13.65 11.85
N LEU A 289 -1.36 13.88 11.90
CA LEU A 289 -2.34 12.87 12.28
C LEU A 289 -2.75 11.97 11.11
N CYS A 290 -2.93 12.53 9.92
CA CYS A 290 -3.60 11.84 8.82
C CYS A 290 -2.75 11.68 7.54
N TYR A 291 -1.58 12.31 7.44
CA TYR A 291 -0.74 12.15 6.25
C TYR A 291 -0.11 10.75 6.17
N PRO A 292 0.09 10.19 4.96
CA PRO A 292 0.73 8.90 4.76
C PRO A 292 2.01 8.69 5.56
N ARG A 293 2.05 7.58 6.30
CA ARG A 293 3.25 7.02 6.94
C ARG A 293 3.81 5.92 6.05
N LEU A 294 5.09 6.03 5.72
CA LEU A 294 5.75 5.20 4.72
C LEU A 294 6.90 4.42 5.34
N ASP A 295 6.99 3.13 5.06
CA ASP A 295 8.24 2.39 5.29
C ASP A 295 9.24 2.73 4.18
N VAL A 296 10.12 3.68 4.50
CA VAL A 296 11.12 4.22 3.58
C VAL A 296 12.12 3.16 3.12
N ASN A 297 12.42 2.16 3.96
CA ASN A 297 13.44 1.16 3.65
C ASN A 297 12.98 0.21 2.55
N VAL A 298 11.68 -0.08 2.48
CA VAL A 298 11.04 -0.87 1.41
C VAL A 298 11.23 -0.20 0.04
N SER A 299 11.24 1.14 0.02
CA SER A 299 11.28 1.94 -1.20
C SER A 299 12.70 2.21 -1.70
N LYS A 300 13.68 2.37 -0.79
CA LYS A 300 15.07 2.75 -1.12
C LYS A 300 15.86 1.62 -1.77
N GLY A 301 15.71 0.39 -1.29
CA GLY A 301 16.54 -0.75 -1.70
C GLY A 301 16.06 -1.40 -3.00
N LEU A 302 16.95 -1.51 -3.99
CA LEU A 302 16.69 -2.28 -5.21
C LEU A 302 16.44 -3.77 -4.92
N ASN A 303 17.13 -4.34 -3.94
CA ASN A 303 17.03 -5.75 -3.55
C ASN A 303 15.93 -6.06 -2.52
N HIS A 304 15.11 -5.06 -2.16
CA HIS A 304 14.01 -5.25 -1.21
C HIS A 304 12.93 -6.15 -1.82
N LEU A 305 12.47 -7.12 -1.02
CA LEU A 305 11.43 -8.08 -1.39
C LEU A 305 10.08 -7.59 -0.88
N LEU A 306 9.06 -7.60 -1.73
CA LEU A 306 7.71 -7.22 -1.35
C LEU A 306 6.70 -8.27 -1.79
N LYS A 307 5.71 -8.52 -0.94
CA LYS A 307 4.68 -9.55 -1.14
C LYS A 307 3.97 -9.40 -2.49
N ALA A 308 3.89 -10.49 -3.23
CA ALA A 308 3.24 -10.54 -4.53
C ALA A 308 1.72 -10.27 -4.44
N PRO A 309 1.15 -9.60 -5.47
CA PRO A 309 -0.29 -9.63 -5.70
C PRO A 309 -0.81 -11.08 -5.79
N PHE A 310 -2.05 -11.28 -5.38
CA PHE A 310 -2.73 -12.58 -5.34
C PHE A 310 -2.12 -13.63 -4.40
N CYS A 311 -1.19 -13.26 -3.52
CA CYS A 311 -0.82 -14.12 -2.39
C CYS A 311 -2.01 -14.32 -1.43
N ILE A 312 -2.03 -15.46 -0.74
CA ILE A 312 -2.92 -15.67 0.40
C ILE A 312 -2.24 -15.16 1.65
N HIS A 313 -2.91 -14.33 2.43
CA HIS A 313 -2.38 -13.91 3.71
C HIS A 313 -2.61 -15.03 4.74
N PRO A 314 -1.55 -15.61 5.33
CA PRO A 314 -1.65 -16.88 6.05
C PRO A 314 -2.54 -16.82 7.30
N LYS A 315 -2.60 -15.66 7.98
CA LYS A 315 -3.41 -15.48 9.20
C LYS A 315 -4.86 -15.09 8.95
N THR A 316 -5.22 -14.68 7.73
CA THR A 316 -6.58 -14.17 7.42
C THR A 316 -7.25 -14.99 6.32
N GLY A 317 -6.49 -15.80 5.59
CA GLY A 317 -6.94 -16.50 4.39
C GLY A 317 -7.27 -15.57 3.22
N GLN A 318 -7.18 -14.25 3.39
CA GLN A 318 -7.58 -13.28 2.38
C GLN A 318 -6.59 -13.23 1.22
N VAL A 319 -7.12 -13.02 0.02
CA VAL A 319 -6.29 -12.79 -1.17
C VAL A 319 -5.76 -11.35 -1.18
N CYS A 320 -4.48 -11.17 -1.51
CA CYS A 320 -3.86 -9.86 -1.72
C CYS A 320 -4.31 -9.27 -3.06
N VAL A 321 -5.52 -8.72 -3.10
CA VAL A 321 -6.18 -8.32 -4.36
C VAL A 321 -5.78 -6.91 -4.81
N PRO A 322 -5.62 -6.68 -6.14
CA PRO A 322 -5.49 -5.33 -6.66
C PRO A 322 -6.82 -4.57 -6.57
N PHE A 323 -6.76 -3.24 -6.46
CA PHE A 323 -7.94 -2.38 -6.43
C PHE A 323 -7.72 -1.07 -7.19
N GLU A 324 -8.81 -0.40 -7.57
CA GLU A 324 -8.74 0.93 -8.20
C GLU A 324 -8.53 2.00 -7.12
N PRO A 325 -7.48 2.83 -7.20
CA PRO A 325 -7.20 3.83 -6.17
C PRO A 325 -8.37 4.81 -5.98
N LYS A 326 -9.06 5.19 -7.06
CA LYS A 326 -10.26 6.07 -7.01
C LYS A 326 -11.44 5.49 -6.22
N ARG A 327 -11.43 4.19 -5.94
CA ARG A 327 -12.48 3.48 -5.19
C ARG A 327 -11.99 3.01 -3.82
N VAL A 328 -10.86 3.51 -3.33
CA VAL A 328 -10.28 3.08 -2.05
C VAL A 328 -11.20 3.34 -0.86
N HIS A 329 -12.00 4.41 -0.90
CA HIS A 329 -13.00 4.73 0.14
C HIS A 329 -14.20 3.76 0.14
N GLU A 330 -14.46 3.09 -1.00
CA GLU A 330 -15.49 2.04 -1.11
C GLU A 330 -14.94 0.65 -0.76
N PHE A 331 -13.62 0.53 -0.54
CA PHE A 331 -12.98 -0.76 -0.34
C PHE A 331 -13.34 -1.35 1.02
N LYS A 332 -14.08 -2.46 0.99
CA LYS A 332 -14.50 -3.18 2.20
C LYS A 332 -13.65 -4.42 2.39
N ILE A 333 -12.80 -4.40 3.42
CA ILE A 333 -11.93 -5.53 3.77
C ILE A 333 -12.73 -6.81 4.00
N ALA A 334 -13.92 -6.71 4.60
CA ALA A 334 -14.79 -7.86 4.87
C ALA A 334 -15.34 -8.54 3.59
N GLU A 335 -15.35 -7.84 2.45
CA GLU A 335 -15.81 -8.37 1.16
C GLU A 335 -14.66 -9.00 0.35
N VAL A 336 -13.40 -8.82 0.78
CA VAL A 336 -12.23 -9.43 0.13
C VAL A 336 -12.32 -10.96 0.26
N PRO A 337 -12.22 -11.71 -0.86
CA PRO A 337 -12.37 -13.15 -0.82
C PRO A 337 -11.26 -13.82 -0.01
N THR A 338 -11.64 -14.86 0.74
CA THR A 338 -10.70 -15.79 1.37
C THR A 338 -10.49 -17.02 0.51
N ILE A 339 -9.37 -17.72 0.69
CA ILE A 339 -9.08 -18.97 0.00
C ILE A 339 -10.20 -20.02 0.19
N THR A 340 -10.73 -20.15 1.42
CA THR A 340 -11.85 -21.06 1.73
C THR A 340 -13.08 -20.71 0.88
N LYS A 341 -13.50 -19.44 0.90
CA LYS A 341 -14.65 -18.97 0.11
C LYS A 341 -14.48 -19.26 -1.38
N LEU A 342 -13.28 -19.03 -1.93
CA LEU A 342 -13.02 -19.25 -3.35
C LEU A 342 -13.08 -20.73 -3.74
N ILE A 343 -12.61 -21.62 -2.87
CA ILE A 343 -12.66 -23.07 -3.10
C ILE A 343 -14.11 -23.57 -3.01
N ASP A 344 -14.89 -23.06 -2.05
CA ASP A 344 -16.31 -23.37 -1.93
C ASP A 344 -17.10 -22.89 -3.17
N GLU A 345 -16.85 -21.67 -3.64
CA GLU A 345 -17.47 -21.12 -4.86
C GLU A 345 -17.18 -21.98 -6.09
N ILE A 346 -15.95 -22.48 -6.25
CA ILE A 346 -15.62 -23.43 -7.32
C ILE A 346 -16.43 -24.72 -7.15
N GLY A 347 -16.44 -25.30 -5.95
CA GLY A 347 -17.11 -26.57 -5.67
C GLY A 347 -18.61 -26.50 -5.93
N SER A 348 -19.26 -25.40 -5.52
CA SER A 348 -20.69 -25.16 -5.79
C SER A 348 -20.95 -24.97 -7.29
N PHE A 349 -20.14 -24.16 -7.98
CA PHE A 349 -20.32 -23.95 -9.42
C PHE A 349 -20.15 -25.25 -10.22
N ASP A 350 -19.11 -26.03 -9.92
CA ASP A 350 -18.82 -27.28 -10.63
C ASP A 350 -19.92 -28.34 -10.42
N LYS A 351 -20.61 -28.35 -9.26
CA LYS A 351 -21.80 -29.19 -9.01
C LYS A 351 -23.04 -28.75 -9.80
N GLU A 352 -23.27 -27.45 -9.93
CA GLU A 352 -24.44 -26.92 -10.62
C GLU A 352 -24.29 -26.95 -12.16
N HIS A 353 -23.06 -26.97 -12.66
CA HIS A 353 -22.74 -26.81 -14.09
C HIS A 353 -21.81 -27.92 -14.62
N GLU A 354 -22.13 -29.19 -14.35
CA GLU A 354 -21.31 -30.37 -14.72
C GLU A 354 -20.88 -30.40 -16.21
N ASN A 355 -21.65 -29.78 -17.11
CA ASN A 355 -21.39 -29.76 -18.55
C ASN A 355 -20.60 -28.54 -19.06
N GLN A 356 -20.21 -27.57 -18.21
CA GLN A 356 -19.47 -26.36 -18.61
C GLN A 356 -17.99 -26.40 -18.17
N THR A 357 -17.18 -27.15 -18.91
CA THR A 357 -15.75 -27.37 -18.59
C THR A 357 -14.79 -26.30 -19.12
N ASN A 358 -15.22 -25.47 -20.08
CA ASN A 358 -14.35 -24.49 -20.76
C ASN A 358 -14.17 -23.16 -20.01
N ILE A 359 -14.79 -22.97 -18.84
CA ILE A 359 -14.67 -21.74 -18.06
C ILE A 359 -13.50 -21.85 -17.08
N LYS A 360 -12.52 -20.92 -17.18
CA LYS A 360 -11.41 -20.81 -16.23
C LYS A 360 -11.94 -20.70 -14.80
N ALA A 361 -11.38 -21.46 -13.85
CA ALA A 361 -11.90 -21.58 -12.50
C ALA A 361 -12.13 -20.24 -11.80
N TRP A 362 -11.17 -19.31 -11.89
CA TRP A 362 -11.30 -17.98 -11.27
C TRP A 362 -12.46 -17.13 -11.82
N LYS A 363 -12.97 -17.40 -13.03
CA LYS A 363 -14.14 -16.69 -13.58
C LYS A 363 -15.44 -17.10 -12.89
N LYS A 364 -15.43 -18.23 -12.18
CA LYS A 364 -16.56 -18.80 -11.45
C LYS A 364 -16.64 -18.27 -10.01
N THR A 365 -15.70 -17.42 -9.59
CA THR A 365 -15.53 -17.00 -8.20
C THR A 365 -15.56 -15.49 -8.05
N SER A 366 -15.68 -15.04 -6.80
CA SER A 366 -15.54 -13.64 -6.40
C SER A 366 -14.15 -13.06 -6.65
N LEU A 367 -13.16 -13.87 -7.08
CA LEU A 367 -11.85 -13.40 -7.55
C LEU A 367 -11.91 -12.75 -8.94
N ALA A 368 -12.98 -12.98 -9.71
CA ALA A 368 -13.06 -12.61 -11.12
C ALA A 368 -12.91 -11.11 -11.40
N SER A 369 -13.50 -10.25 -10.57
CA SER A 369 -13.40 -8.79 -10.72
C SER A 369 -11.97 -8.30 -10.54
N TYR A 370 -11.26 -8.83 -9.54
CA TYR A 370 -9.87 -8.48 -9.24
C TYR A 370 -8.90 -8.96 -10.31
N ILE A 371 -9.12 -10.15 -10.88
CA ILE A 371 -8.32 -10.62 -12.02
C ILE A 371 -8.59 -9.78 -13.27
N LYS A 372 -9.84 -9.39 -13.54
CA LYS A 372 -10.15 -8.50 -14.68
C LYS A 372 -9.47 -7.14 -14.55
N LEU A 373 -9.40 -6.60 -13.33
CA LEU A 373 -8.65 -5.38 -13.05
C LEU A 373 -7.16 -5.55 -13.38
N PHE A 374 -6.56 -6.67 -12.95
CA PHE A 374 -5.16 -6.98 -13.25
C PHE A 374 -4.94 -7.25 -14.74
N GLU A 375 -5.86 -7.94 -15.43
CA GLU A 375 -5.81 -8.12 -16.89
C GLU A 375 -5.80 -6.78 -17.62
N LYS A 376 -6.58 -5.79 -17.15
CA LYS A 376 -6.57 -4.43 -17.70
C LYS A 376 -5.24 -3.72 -17.44
N PHE A 377 -4.65 -3.90 -16.26
CA PHE A 377 -3.36 -3.32 -15.90
C PHE A 377 -2.20 -3.88 -16.74
N VAL A 378 -2.15 -5.21 -16.93
CA VAL A 378 -1.06 -5.93 -17.61
C VAL A 378 -1.14 -5.79 -19.13
N LYS A 379 -2.31 -5.47 -19.69
CA LYS A 379 -2.42 -5.21 -21.13
C LYS A 379 -1.48 -4.07 -21.52
N PRO A 380 -0.80 -4.16 -22.69
CA PRO A 380 -0.04 -3.04 -23.22
C PRO A 380 -0.97 -1.83 -23.32
N GLN A 381 -0.71 -0.81 -22.50
CA GLN A 381 -1.32 0.49 -22.69
C GLN A 381 -0.73 0.98 -24.02
N ARG A 382 -1.56 1.04 -25.07
CA ARG A 382 -1.15 1.73 -26.30
C ARG A 382 -0.70 3.11 -25.85
N GLU A 383 0.51 3.48 -26.23
CA GLU A 383 1.01 4.84 -26.04
C GLU A 383 -0.05 5.78 -26.59
N GLU A 384 -0.74 6.53 -25.71
CA GLU A 384 -1.42 7.75 -26.12
C GLU A 384 -0.35 8.82 -26.38
N MET A 385 0.55 8.55 -27.32
CA MET A 385 1.41 9.55 -27.94
C MET A 385 0.61 10.24 -29.03
N VAL A 386 -0.34 11.11 -28.68
CA VAL A 386 -0.78 12.21 -29.58
C VAL A 386 -1.29 13.40 -28.77
N LYS A 387 -0.36 14.32 -28.46
CA LYS A 387 -0.46 15.80 -28.51
C LYS A 387 0.48 16.42 -27.47
N THR A 388 1.78 16.42 -27.78
CA THR A 388 2.60 17.59 -27.48
C THR A 388 1.92 18.78 -28.17
N MET A 389 1.28 19.64 -27.38
CA MET A 389 0.89 20.96 -27.84
C MET A 389 2.16 21.74 -28.09
N GLU A 390 2.39 22.12 -29.35
CA GLU A 390 3.14 23.32 -29.68
C GLU A 390 2.60 24.48 -28.84
N TYR A 391 3.43 25.07 -27.99
CA TYR A 391 3.44 26.50 -27.67
C TYR A 391 4.85 26.91 -27.25
#